data_AF-A0A200R7Z4-F1
#
_entry.id   AF-A0A200R7Z4-F1
#
_cell.length_a   1.000
_cell.length_b   1.000
_cell.length_c   1.000
_cell.angle_alpha   90.00
_cell.angle_beta   90.00
_cell.angle_gamma   90.00
#
_symmetry.space_group_name_H-M   'P 1'
#
loop_
_entity.id
_entity.type
_entity.pdbx_description
1 polymer ?
#
loop_
_entity_poly.entity_id
_entity_poly.type
_entity_poly.pdbx_seq_one_letter_code
_entity_poly.pdbx_strand_id
1 'polypeptide(L)'
;MASSSSSLTFIPPIEIDGQKAASFATTDFADQINMCEKFLIGSFVGRRLPYTMVKETLMKIWNLKGEFTLTIHGESVFVFKFNSDDDRQQALEYGPVYIANRLFIVRPWKPFLE
;
A
#
# COMPACT_ATOMS: atom_id res chain seq x y z
N MET A 1 -13.80 28.53 -17.31
CA MET A 1 -12.61 27.81 -16.83
C MET A 1 -12.39 26.65 -17.78
N ALA A 2 -11.37 26.74 -18.63
CA ALA A 2 -11.10 25.71 -19.64
C ALA A 2 -10.41 24.51 -18.97
N SER A 3 -11.00 23.33 -19.14
CA SER A 3 -10.41 22.04 -18.75
C SER A 3 -9.19 21.78 -19.62
N SER A 4 -8.01 21.64 -19.01
CA SER A 4 -6.78 21.27 -19.72
C SER A 4 -6.92 19.89 -20.36
N SER A 5 -6.97 19.85 -21.70
CA SER A 5 -6.92 18.61 -22.48
C SER A 5 -5.51 18.02 -22.40
N SER A 6 -5.33 16.95 -21.64
CA SER A 6 -4.06 16.22 -21.56
C SER A 6 -3.81 15.50 -22.90
N SER A 7 -2.82 15.92 -23.69
CA SER A 7 -2.41 15.21 -24.89
C SER A 7 -1.65 13.94 -24.52
N LEU A 8 -2.17 12.77 -24.90
CA LEU A 8 -1.48 11.49 -24.72
C LEU A 8 -0.51 11.25 -25.89
N THR A 9 0.68 10.73 -25.59
CA THR A 9 1.68 10.35 -26.59
C THR A 9 1.62 8.85 -26.85
N PHE A 10 1.52 8.45 -28.12
CA PHE A 10 1.56 7.03 -28.51
C PHE A 10 3.01 6.52 -28.49
N ILE A 11 3.23 5.39 -27.82
CA ILE A 11 4.51 4.67 -27.80
C ILE A 11 4.32 3.35 -28.56
N PRO A 12 5.04 3.10 -29.67
CA PRO A 12 4.89 1.87 -30.44
C PRO A 12 5.42 0.66 -29.65
N PRO A 13 4.83 -0.54 -29.85
CA PRO A 13 5.30 -1.76 -29.22
C PRO A 13 6.67 -2.20 -29.77
N ILE A 14 7.44 -2.87 -28.93
CA ILE A 14 8.74 -3.48 -29.24
C ILE A 14 8.57 -4.99 -29.48
N GLU A 15 9.47 -5.61 -30.25
CA GLU A 15 9.52 -7.08 -30.38
C GLU A 15 10.47 -7.69 -29.35
N ILE A 16 9.97 -8.62 -28.54
CA ILE A 16 10.74 -9.45 -27.61
C ILE A 16 10.42 -10.91 -27.95
N ASP A 17 11.41 -11.70 -28.34
CA ASP A 17 11.27 -13.11 -28.73
C ASP A 17 10.19 -13.38 -29.79
N GLY A 18 10.06 -12.49 -30.77
CA GLY A 18 9.06 -12.57 -31.84
C GLY A 18 7.63 -12.20 -31.42
N GLN A 19 7.43 -11.76 -30.17
CA GLN A 19 6.16 -11.25 -29.67
C GLN A 19 6.20 -9.72 -29.53
N LYS A 20 5.12 -9.04 -29.95
CA LYS A 20 4.95 -7.61 -29.74
C LYS A 20 4.60 -7.34 -28.27
N ALA A 21 5.45 -6.60 -27.57
CA ALA A 21 5.29 -6.19 -26.20
C ALA A 21 5.26 -4.65 -26.09
N ALA A 22 4.46 -4.13 -25.18
CA ALA A 22 4.53 -2.71 -24.83
C ALA A 22 5.82 -2.45 -24.04
N SER A 23 6.50 -1.34 -24.35
CA SER A 23 7.68 -0.89 -23.61
C SER A 23 7.26 0.15 -22.58
N PHE A 24 7.63 -0.06 -21.33
CA PHE A 24 7.44 0.90 -20.25
C PHE A 24 8.77 1.13 -19.55
N ALA A 25 9.11 2.38 -19.27
CA ALA A 25 10.25 2.74 -18.45
C ALA A 25 9.82 2.86 -16.99
N THR A 26 10.73 2.56 -16.05
CA THR A 26 10.45 2.76 -14.61
C THR A 26 10.06 4.21 -14.28
N THR A 27 10.58 5.17 -15.06
CA THR A 27 10.24 6.60 -14.95
C THR A 27 8.75 6.87 -15.20
N ASP A 28 8.08 6.04 -15.99
CA ASP A 28 6.65 6.21 -16.30
C ASP A 28 5.76 6.02 -15.06
N PHE A 29 6.28 5.34 -14.03
CA PHE A 29 5.57 5.06 -12.79
C PHE A 29 6.29 5.58 -11.54
N ALA A 30 7.35 6.37 -11.70
CA ALA A 30 8.20 6.79 -10.58
C ALA A 30 7.41 7.52 -9.48
N ASP A 31 6.51 8.43 -9.85
CA ASP A 31 5.68 9.18 -8.89
C ASP A 31 4.72 8.26 -8.12
N GLN A 32 4.16 7.24 -8.80
CA GLN A 32 3.25 6.29 -8.17
C GLN A 32 3.99 5.34 -7.24
N ILE A 33 5.20 4.90 -7.62
CA ILE A 33 6.08 4.10 -6.76
C ILE A 33 6.45 4.91 -5.52
N ASN A 34 6.86 6.18 -5.69
CA ASN A 34 7.19 7.07 -4.57
C ASN A 34 6.00 7.28 -3.62
N MET A 35 4.78 7.38 -4.17
CA MET A 35 3.57 7.43 -3.36
C MET A 35 3.39 6.14 -2.53
N CYS A 36 3.63 4.98 -3.13
CA CYS A 36 3.52 3.67 -2.46
C CYS A 36 4.57 3.46 -1.36
N GLU A 37 5.74 4.09 -1.44
CA GLU A 37 6.77 4.03 -0.39
C GLU A 37 6.27 4.55 0.97
N LYS A 38 5.23 5.38 0.97
CA LYS A 38 4.59 5.90 2.20
C LYS A 38 3.59 4.92 2.82
N PHE A 39 3.27 3.82 2.15
CA PHE A 39 2.30 2.84 2.63
C PHE A 39 2.96 1.83 3.58
N LEU A 40 2.15 1.36 4.54
CA LEU A 40 2.47 0.17 5.30
C LEU A 40 1.59 -0.99 4.86
N ILE A 41 2.13 -2.19 5.01
CA ILE A 41 1.48 -3.45 4.67
C ILE A 41 1.32 -4.29 5.92
N GLY A 42 0.08 -4.64 6.22
CA GLY A 42 -0.30 -5.50 7.32
C GLY A 42 -0.79 -6.86 6.84
N SER A 43 -0.50 -7.90 7.60
CA SER A 43 -0.99 -9.26 7.32
C SER A 43 -1.14 -10.05 8.60
N PHE A 44 -2.11 -10.96 8.63
CA PHE A 44 -2.24 -11.93 9.72
C PHE A 44 -1.40 -13.17 9.46
N VAL A 45 -0.81 -13.71 10.51
CA VAL A 45 -0.37 -15.11 10.49
C VAL A 45 -1.62 -15.98 10.56
N GLY A 46 -1.94 -16.63 9.44
CA GLY A 46 -3.14 -17.43 9.28
C GLY A 46 -4.34 -16.63 8.75
N ARG A 47 -5.56 -17.00 9.17
CA ARG A 47 -6.79 -16.38 8.65
C ARG A 47 -6.91 -14.93 9.12
N ARG A 48 -7.28 -14.03 8.21
CA ARG A 48 -7.55 -12.62 8.57
C ARG A 48 -8.78 -12.47 9.45
N LEU A 49 -8.84 -11.34 10.14
CA LEU A 49 -10.03 -10.86 10.83
C LEU A 49 -10.84 -9.89 9.95
N PRO A 50 -12.10 -9.58 10.32
CA PRO A 50 -12.92 -8.60 9.60
C PRO A 50 -12.29 -7.19 9.61
N TYR A 51 -12.46 -6.46 8.51
CA TYR A 51 -11.89 -5.13 8.30
C TYR A 51 -12.12 -4.18 9.48
N THR A 52 -13.37 -4.04 9.92
CA THR A 52 -13.77 -3.06 10.94
C THR A 52 -13.09 -3.35 12.27
N MET A 53 -13.01 -4.64 12.65
CA MET A 53 -12.33 -5.09 13.86
C MET A 53 -10.84 -4.75 13.84
N VAL A 54 -10.18 -4.97 12.71
CA VAL A 54 -8.76 -4.65 12.53
C VAL A 54 -8.55 -3.15 12.66
N LYS A 55 -9.32 -2.34 11.92
CA LYS A 55 -9.19 -0.88 11.91
C LYS A 55 -9.37 -0.28 13.30
N GLU A 56 -10.46 -0.62 13.99
CA GLU A 56 -10.76 -0.08 15.32
C GLU A 56 -9.73 -0.52 16.37
N THR A 57 -9.25 -1.76 16.29
CA THR A 57 -8.24 -2.27 17.23
C THR A 57 -6.91 -1.54 17.03
N LEU A 58 -6.46 -1.39 15.78
CA LEU A 58 -5.19 -0.74 15.46
C LEU A 58 -5.20 0.76 15.80
N MET A 59 -6.32 1.46 15.57
CA MET A 59 -6.47 2.85 16.00
C MET A 59 -6.25 3.04 17.50
N LYS A 60 -6.71 2.08 18.32
CA LYS A 60 -6.53 2.12 19.78
C LYS A 60 -5.11 1.74 20.19
N ILE A 61 -4.57 0.66 19.61
CA ILE A 61 -3.25 0.12 19.98
C ILE A 61 -2.12 1.10 19.65
N TRP A 62 -2.15 1.67 18.45
CA TRP A 62 -1.10 2.60 18.01
C TRP A 62 -1.23 4.00 18.60
N ASN A 63 -2.35 4.30 19.27
CA ASN A 63 -2.62 5.59 19.90
C ASN A 63 -2.30 6.77 18.97
N LEU A 64 -2.78 6.67 17.72
CA LEU A 64 -2.48 7.64 16.66
C LEU A 64 -3.12 8.99 16.95
N LYS A 65 -2.45 10.07 16.52
CA LYS A 65 -2.97 11.43 16.63
C LYS A 65 -3.90 11.77 15.47
N GLY A 66 -3.64 11.22 14.29
CA GLY A 66 -4.40 11.39 13.07
C GLY A 66 -5.10 10.13 12.59
N GLU A 67 -5.80 10.26 11.46
CA GLU A 67 -6.47 9.15 10.80
C GLU A 67 -5.59 8.47 9.75
N PHE A 68 -5.92 7.21 9.45
CA PHE A 68 -5.40 6.48 8.31
C PHE A 68 -6.53 5.88 7.48
N THR A 69 -6.27 5.76 6.18
CA THR A 69 -7.09 4.94 5.28
C THR A 69 -6.56 3.52 5.29
N LEU A 70 -7.48 2.55 5.37
CA LEU A 70 -7.18 1.12 5.31
C LEU A 70 -7.92 0.53 4.11
N THR A 71 -7.21 -0.18 3.24
CA THR A 71 -7.79 -0.99 2.16
C THR A 71 -7.35 -2.44 2.31
N ILE A 72 -8.10 -3.36 1.69
CA ILE A 72 -7.72 -4.78 1.61
C ILE A 72 -7.44 -5.09 0.15
N HIS A 73 -6.25 -5.62 -0.12
CA HIS A 73 -5.82 -6.09 -1.43
C HIS A 73 -5.72 -7.62 -1.41
N GLY A 74 -6.31 -8.27 -2.43
CA GLY A 74 -6.39 -9.72 -2.49
C GLY A 74 -7.19 -10.30 -1.30
N GLU A 75 -6.74 -11.45 -0.79
CA GLU A 75 -7.48 -12.16 0.27
C GLU A 75 -7.17 -11.66 1.69
N SER A 76 -5.93 -11.20 1.94
CA SER A 76 -5.41 -11.05 3.30
C SER A 76 -4.45 -9.88 3.53
N VAL A 77 -4.17 -9.05 2.51
CA VAL A 77 -3.21 -7.94 2.62
C VAL A 77 -3.93 -6.65 2.99
N PHE A 78 -3.53 -6.04 4.08
CA PHE A 78 -4.04 -4.75 4.54
C PHE A 78 -3.05 -3.65 4.12
N VAL A 79 -3.53 -2.62 3.44
CA VAL A 79 -2.71 -1.49 3.00
C VAL A 79 -3.12 -0.25 3.76
N PHE A 80 -2.15 0.39 4.41
CA PHE A 80 -2.34 1.56 5.24
C PHE A 80 -1.78 2.79 4.54
N LYS A 81 -2.61 3.82 4.41
CA LYS A 81 -2.20 5.17 4.01
C LYS A 81 -2.45 6.11 5.18
N PHE A 82 -1.37 6.58 5.79
CA PHE A 82 -1.41 7.53 6.89
C PHE A 82 -1.46 8.96 6.36
N ASN A 83 -2.17 9.82 7.08
CA ASN A 83 -2.15 11.26 6.81
C ASN A 83 -0.95 11.97 7.47
N SER A 84 -0.31 11.32 8.44
CA SER A 84 0.86 11.81 9.19
C SER A 84 2.01 10.83 9.11
N ASP A 85 3.22 11.34 8.86
CA ASP A 85 4.45 10.56 8.84
C ASP A 85 4.79 10.02 10.25
N ASP A 86 4.54 10.82 11.28
CA ASP A 86 4.75 10.45 12.69
C ASP A 86 3.85 9.27 13.09
N ASP A 87 2.59 9.28 12.67
CA ASP A 87 1.65 8.18 12.95
C ASP A 87 2.06 6.89 12.22
N ARG A 88 2.58 7.02 10.98
CA ARG A 88 3.14 5.88 10.25
C ARG A 88 4.34 5.29 10.98
N GLN A 89 5.24 6.14 11.46
CA GLN A 89 6.44 5.73 12.17
C GLN A 89 6.08 5.09 13.52
N GLN A 90 5.12 5.66 14.25
CA GLN A 90 4.60 5.11 15.49
C GLN A 90 4.02 3.70 15.31
N ALA A 91 3.27 3.48 14.22
CA ALA A 91 2.72 2.16 13.89
C ALA A 91 3.82 1.13 13.59
N LEU A 92 4.92 1.53 12.93
CA LEU A 92 6.08 0.67 12.68
C LEU A 92 6.85 0.34 13.96
N GLU A 93 7.08 1.35 14.81
CA GLU A 93 7.82 1.20 16.07
C GLU A 93 7.10 0.32 17.09
N TYR A 94 5.76 0.35 17.08
CA TYR A 94 4.97 -0.58 17.88
C TYR A 94 5.24 -2.05 17.50
N GLY A 95 5.52 -2.30 16.21
CA GLY A 95 5.83 -3.62 15.69
C GLY A 95 4.60 -4.55 15.61
N PRO A 96 4.82 -5.88 15.58
CA PRO A 96 3.76 -6.86 15.49
C PRO A 96 2.82 -6.86 16.70
N VAL A 97 1.51 -7.02 16.45
CA VAL A 97 0.47 -6.95 17.48
C VAL A 97 -0.41 -8.18 17.48
N TYR A 98 -0.95 -8.56 18.63
CA TYR A 98 -1.98 -9.60 18.70
C TYR A 98 -3.37 -8.98 18.66
N ILE A 99 -4.18 -9.40 17.68
CA ILE A 99 -5.59 -9.02 17.58
C ILE A 99 -6.41 -10.32 17.69
N ALA A 100 -7.24 -10.44 18.73
CA ALA A 100 -8.02 -11.65 19.02
C ALA A 100 -7.20 -12.95 18.92
N ASN A 101 -6.05 -12.96 19.61
CA ASN A 101 -5.13 -14.09 19.67
C ASN A 101 -4.49 -14.49 18.32
N ARG A 102 -4.44 -13.56 17.35
CA ARG A 102 -3.77 -13.74 16.06
C ARG A 102 -2.70 -12.69 15.87
N LEU A 103 -1.51 -13.13 15.47
CA LEU A 103 -0.39 -12.24 15.21
C LEU A 103 -0.65 -11.46 13.92
N PHE A 104 -0.62 -10.14 14.03
CA PHE A 104 -0.72 -9.18 12.93
C PHE A 104 0.64 -8.50 12.77
N ILE A 105 1.24 -8.67 11.60
CA ILE A 105 2.56 -8.15 11.27
C ILE A 105 2.39 -6.93 10.37
N VAL A 106 3.10 -5.85 10.68
CA VAL A 106 3.15 -4.64 9.86
C VAL A 106 4.58 -4.39 9.39
N ARG A 107 4.71 -3.98 8.12
CA ARG A 107 6.00 -3.65 7.49
C ARG A 107 5.85 -2.52 6.47
N PRO A 108 6.94 -1.81 6.12
CA PRO A 108 6.92 -0.90 4.98
C PRO A 108 6.55 -1.62 3.69
N TRP A 109 5.81 -0.95 2.80
CA TRP A 109 5.61 -1.43 1.44
C TRP A 109 6.96 -1.53 0.71
N LYS A 110 7.08 -2.52 -0.17
CA LYS A 110 8.21 -2.64 -1.11
C LYS A 110 7.67 -3.00 -2.49
N PRO A 111 8.33 -2.56 -3.56
CA PRO A 111 8.02 -3.07 -4.89
C PRO A 111 8.38 -4.57 -4.97
N PHE A 112 7.61 -5.34 -5.76
CA PHE A 112 7.84 -6.78 -6.02
C PHE A 112 7.79 -7.67 -4.78
N LEU A 113 6.88 -7.34 -3.89
CA LEU A 113 6.67 -8.03 -2.63
C LEU A 113 5.97 -9.37 -2.91
N GLU A 114 6.78 -10.42 -3.10
CA GLU A 114 6.36 -11.83 -3.23
C GLU A 114 5.67 -12.38 -1.97
#